data_AF-A0A941E0T1-F1
#
_entry.id   AF-A0A941E0T1-F1
#
_cell.length_a   1.000
_cell.length_b   1.000
_cell.length_c   1.000
_cell.angle_alpha   90.00
_cell.angle_beta   90.00
_cell.angle_gamma   90.00
#
_symmetry.space_group_name_H-M   'P 1'
#
loop_
_entity.id
_entity.type
_entity.pdbx_description
1 polymer ?
#
loop_
_entity_poly.entity_id
_entity_poly.type
_entity_poly.pdbx_seq_one_letter_code
_entity_poly.pdbx_strand_id
1 'polypeptide(L)'
;MHPTDPKYVASNRPVNRRTTSLPKVEEKPLNPTLKNRITSLRAKHVFGLSLSDQLKRRTISSASNKVNSTQILNIFCLTFSVLGLVLAAIQHSFSIAMLASLGLLICLIWMGIARARHRSALQYVANSTFADEAMFFDELSLLAFDKVIEKLSLAQCNDHDQIAQSSSQLGESFATLKSQLLAIKAQFIQIHELTQQSNSQMDLPIDDKFYLNECLRRYLPDSLESYLQVPADIRNTKVIENGKTALDLLLQQLHLLQMEIEHRAEQLRKNAAAHLLRQQRFLEAKSRESQTIQ
;
A
#
# COMPACT_ATOMS: atom_id res chain seq x y z
N MET A 1 -57.63 59.39 11.97
CA MET A 1 -56.27 59.89 12.18
C MET A 1 -55.43 58.78 12.77
N HIS A 2 -54.50 58.23 11.98
CA HIS A 2 -53.35 57.46 12.46
C HIS A 2 -52.14 57.93 11.62
N PRO A 3 -51.04 58.37 12.24
CA PRO A 3 -49.87 58.82 11.50
C PRO A 3 -49.10 57.61 10.97
N THR A 4 -48.92 57.55 9.66
CA THR A 4 -48.06 56.57 8.99
C THR A 4 -46.60 56.98 9.13
N ASP A 5 -45.82 56.13 9.79
CA ASP A 5 -44.36 56.27 9.95
C ASP A 5 -43.63 56.40 8.60
N PRO A 6 -42.73 57.39 8.42
CA PRO A 6 -42.05 57.65 7.14
C PRO A 6 -40.85 56.73 6.86
N LYS A 7 -40.71 55.59 7.54
CA LYS A 7 -39.47 54.78 7.53
C LYS A 7 -39.53 53.48 6.71
N TYR A 8 -40.62 53.17 6.02
CA TYR A 8 -40.69 51.99 5.16
C TYR A 8 -41.21 52.32 3.76
N VAL A 9 -40.30 52.28 2.80
CA VAL A 9 -40.63 52.28 1.36
C VAL A 9 -40.76 50.83 0.92
N ALA A 10 -41.98 50.31 0.85
CA ALA A 10 -42.26 49.00 0.27
C ALA A 10 -42.49 49.16 -1.25
N SER A 11 -41.53 48.74 -2.07
CA SER A 11 -41.72 48.66 -3.52
C SER A 11 -42.38 47.34 -3.90
N ASN A 12 -43.56 47.37 -4.52
CA ASN A 12 -44.36 46.20 -4.87
C ASN A 12 -43.87 45.48 -6.16
N ARG A 13 -42.57 45.57 -6.48
CA ARG A 13 -41.97 44.90 -7.64
C ARG A 13 -41.24 43.63 -7.18
N PRO A 14 -41.35 42.50 -7.91
CA PRO A 14 -40.60 41.30 -7.60
C PRO A 14 -39.10 41.62 -7.68
N VAL A 15 -38.44 41.63 -6.52
CA VAL A 15 -37.00 41.84 -6.43
C VAL A 15 -36.32 40.60 -6.99
N ASN A 16 -35.73 40.75 -8.18
CA ASN A 16 -35.00 39.69 -8.85
C ASN A 16 -33.70 39.42 -8.08
N ARG A 17 -33.75 38.51 -7.08
CA ARG A 17 -32.60 38.10 -6.26
C ARG A 17 -31.47 37.39 -7.05
N ARG A 18 -31.63 37.19 -8.37
CA ARG A 18 -30.66 36.48 -9.22
C ARG A 18 -29.49 37.34 -9.71
N THR A 19 -29.45 38.63 -9.42
CA THR A 19 -28.37 39.53 -9.89
C THR A 19 -27.51 40.12 -8.78
N THR A 20 -27.60 39.65 -7.53
CA THR A 20 -26.53 39.92 -6.57
C THR A 20 -25.32 39.12 -7.00
N SER A 21 -24.38 39.78 -7.68
CA SER A 21 -23.02 39.31 -7.83
C SER A 21 -22.55 38.85 -6.45
N LEU A 22 -22.31 37.55 -6.28
CA LEU A 22 -21.66 37.08 -5.07
C LEU A 22 -20.38 37.91 -4.92
N PRO A 23 -20.12 38.52 -3.73
CA PRO A 23 -18.82 39.11 -3.49
C PRO A 23 -17.79 38.04 -3.81
N LYS A 24 -16.88 38.35 -4.74
CA LYS A 24 -15.77 37.49 -5.14
C LYS A 24 -15.07 37.11 -3.84
N VAL A 25 -15.37 35.91 -3.35
CA VAL A 25 -14.80 35.38 -2.11
C VAL A 25 -13.31 35.38 -2.38
N GLU A 26 -12.61 36.30 -1.72
CA GLU A 26 -11.16 36.35 -1.74
C GLU A 26 -10.72 34.98 -1.21
N GLU A 27 -10.28 34.11 -2.12
CA GLU A 27 -9.87 32.76 -1.78
C GLU A 27 -8.66 32.87 -0.87
N LYS A 28 -8.93 32.81 0.44
CA LYS A 28 -7.90 32.79 1.47
C LYS A 28 -6.90 31.70 1.07
N PRO A 29 -5.61 32.01 0.92
CA PRO A 29 -4.65 31.08 0.35
C PRO A 29 -4.66 29.80 1.16
N LEU A 30 -5.10 28.71 0.51
CA LEU A 30 -5.22 27.41 1.14
C LEU A 30 -3.86 27.02 1.71
N ASN A 31 -3.81 26.63 2.99
CA ASN A 31 -2.59 26.23 3.67
C ASN A 31 -1.85 25.16 2.83
N PRO A 32 -0.54 25.30 2.57
CA PRO A 32 0.22 24.35 1.74
C PRO A 32 0.08 22.90 2.21
N THR A 33 -0.04 22.67 3.52
CA THR A 33 -0.26 21.33 4.09
C THR A 33 -1.60 20.71 3.66
N LEU A 34 -2.66 21.52 3.56
CA LEU A 34 -3.96 21.07 3.07
C LEU A 34 -3.91 20.76 1.58
N LYS A 35 -3.18 21.57 0.79
CA LYS A 35 -2.96 21.27 -0.64
C LYS A 35 -2.26 19.92 -0.81
N ASN A 36 -1.19 19.65 -0.07
CA ASN A 36 -0.48 18.37 -0.10
C ASN A 36 -1.37 17.18 0.34
N ARG A 37 -2.27 17.42 1.31
CA ARG A 37 -3.21 16.38 1.74
C ARG A 37 -4.29 16.10 0.70
N ILE A 38 -4.82 17.12 0.04
CA ILE A 38 -5.84 16.95 -1.01
C ILE A 38 -5.23 16.26 -2.23
N THR A 39 -4.02 16.64 -2.63
CA THR A 39 -3.30 16.05 -3.77
C THR A 39 -2.98 14.58 -3.53
N SER A 40 -2.42 14.23 -2.38
CA SER A 40 -2.18 12.83 -2.01
C SER A 40 -3.46 12.01 -1.89
N LEU A 41 -4.56 12.57 -1.36
CA LEU A 41 -5.85 11.87 -1.33
C LEU A 41 -6.43 11.61 -2.73
N ARG A 42 -6.23 12.54 -3.67
CA ARG A 42 -6.64 12.36 -5.07
C ARG A 42 -5.82 11.28 -5.76
N ALA A 43 -4.49 11.32 -5.60
CA ALA A 43 -3.61 10.28 -6.10
C ALA A 43 -4.05 8.90 -5.57
N LYS A 44 -4.43 8.84 -4.29
CA LYS A 44 -4.96 7.62 -3.67
C LYS A 44 -6.30 7.16 -4.27
N HIS A 45 -7.19 8.07 -4.62
CA HIS A 45 -8.45 7.73 -5.28
C HIS A 45 -8.23 7.21 -6.71
N VAL A 46 -7.27 7.77 -7.45
CA VAL A 46 -7.00 7.38 -8.85
C VAL A 46 -6.18 6.09 -8.93
N PHE A 47 -5.09 5.98 -8.17
CA PHE A 47 -4.09 4.91 -8.31
C PHE A 47 -4.03 3.95 -7.11
N GLY A 48 -4.95 4.08 -6.14
CA GLY A 48 -4.93 3.29 -4.91
C GLY A 48 -3.85 3.75 -3.93
N LEU A 49 -3.56 2.91 -2.93
CA LEU A 49 -2.50 3.18 -1.95
C LEU A 49 -1.13 3.37 -2.65
N SER A 50 -0.26 4.19 -2.06
CA SER A 50 1.11 4.37 -2.55
C SER A 50 1.88 3.05 -2.47
N LEU A 51 2.86 2.84 -3.35
CA LEU A 51 3.63 1.59 -3.38
C LEU A 51 4.39 1.42 -2.05
N SER A 52 4.94 2.50 -1.52
CA SER A 52 5.54 2.56 -0.19
C SER A 52 4.58 2.11 0.93
N ASP A 53 3.36 2.65 0.97
CA ASP A 53 2.34 2.29 1.98
C ASP A 53 1.94 0.81 1.86
N GLN A 54 1.80 0.29 0.64
CA GLN A 54 1.42 -1.10 0.38
C GLN A 54 2.50 -2.08 0.84
N LEU A 55 3.76 -1.79 0.51
CA LEU A 55 4.90 -2.61 0.92
C LEU A 55 5.08 -2.59 2.45
N LYS A 56 5.03 -1.41 3.07
CA LYS A 56 5.11 -1.26 4.54
C LYS A 56 4.00 -2.01 5.28
N ARG A 57 2.76 -1.95 4.79
CA ARG A 57 1.64 -2.70 5.40
C ARG A 57 1.88 -4.21 5.33
N ARG A 58 2.44 -4.69 4.23
CA ARG A 58 2.64 -6.13 3.99
C ARG A 58 3.82 -6.69 4.78
N THR A 59 4.91 -5.94 4.95
CA THR A 59 6.03 -6.34 5.84
C THR A 59 5.56 -6.49 7.29
N ILE A 60 4.75 -5.54 7.79
CA ILE A 60 4.18 -5.59 9.15
C ILE A 60 3.25 -6.81 9.32
N SER A 61 2.42 -7.09 8.31
CA SER A 61 1.53 -8.26 8.35
C SER A 61 2.29 -9.59 8.36
N SER A 62 3.41 -9.69 7.62
CA SER A 62 4.26 -10.89 7.60
C SER A 62 4.91 -11.13 8.97
N ALA A 63 5.41 -10.06 9.62
CA ALA A 63 5.98 -10.14 10.96
C ALA A 63 4.93 -10.53 12.04
N SER A 64 3.68 -10.09 11.86
CA SER A 64 2.57 -10.41 12.77
C SER A 64 2.06 -11.86 12.65
N ASN A 65 2.38 -12.58 11.57
CA ASN A 65 1.83 -13.92 11.34
C ASN A 65 2.69 -15.07 11.89
N LYS A 66 3.74 -14.74 12.66
CA LYS A 66 4.22 -15.67 13.69
C LYS A 66 3.12 -15.77 14.73
N VAL A 67 2.20 -16.71 14.55
CA VAL A 67 1.26 -17.15 15.59
C VAL A 67 2.13 -17.53 16.78
N ASN A 68 2.22 -16.62 17.74
CA ASN A 68 3.03 -16.84 18.92
C ASN A 68 2.45 -18.09 19.58
N SER A 69 3.26 -19.14 19.73
CA SER A 69 2.88 -20.39 20.40
C SER A 69 2.24 -20.15 21.78
N THR A 70 2.48 -18.98 22.37
CA THR A 70 1.87 -18.48 23.59
C THR A 70 0.36 -18.18 23.47
N GLN A 71 -0.15 -17.81 22.30
CA GLN A 71 -1.59 -17.60 22.07
C GLN A 71 -2.36 -18.94 22.09
N ILE A 72 -1.78 -20.00 21.53
CA ILE A 72 -2.37 -21.35 21.58
C ILE A 72 -2.42 -21.83 23.04
N LEU A 73 -1.35 -21.64 23.79
CA LEU A 73 -1.29 -21.99 25.23
C LEU A 73 -2.34 -21.23 26.06
N ASN A 74 -2.55 -19.94 25.79
CA ASN A 74 -3.52 -19.14 26.51
C ASN A 74 -4.96 -19.60 26.26
N ILE A 75 -5.30 -20.04 25.04
CA ILE A 75 -6.62 -20.57 24.72
C ILE A 75 -6.90 -21.86 25.51
N PHE A 76 -5.93 -22.79 25.55
CA PHE A 76 -6.07 -24.02 26.34
C PHE A 76 -6.23 -23.75 27.83
N CYS A 77 -5.48 -22.79 28.38
CA CYS A 77 -5.57 -22.47 29.80
C CYS A 77 -6.96 -21.89 30.18
N LEU A 78 -7.54 -21.08 29.29
CA LEU A 78 -8.86 -20.48 29.50
C LEU A 78 -9.99 -21.52 29.46
N THR A 79 -9.94 -22.48 28.52
CA THR A 79 -10.95 -23.53 28.42
C THR A 79 -10.92 -24.48 29.62
N PHE A 80 -9.73 -24.86 30.09
CA PHE A 80 -9.59 -25.68 31.31
C PHE A 80 -10.10 -24.98 32.56
N SER A 81 -9.86 -23.66 32.70
CA SER A 81 -10.29 -22.91 33.88
C SER A 81 -11.82 -22.73 33.93
N VAL A 82 -12.48 -22.52 32.79
CA VAL A 82 -13.95 -22.43 32.71
C VAL A 82 -14.59 -23.78 33.02
N LEU A 83 -14.05 -24.87 32.46
CA LEU A 83 -14.56 -26.21 32.71
C LEU A 83 -14.44 -26.59 34.20
N GLY A 84 -13.31 -26.25 34.83
CA GLY A 84 -13.12 -26.45 36.27
C GLY A 84 -14.13 -25.69 37.14
N LEU A 85 -14.49 -24.46 36.79
CA LEU A 85 -15.53 -23.68 37.49
C LEU A 85 -16.92 -24.33 37.35
N VAL A 86 -17.26 -24.85 36.17
CA VAL A 86 -18.53 -25.55 35.93
C VAL A 86 -18.62 -26.85 36.74
N LEU A 87 -17.54 -27.64 36.77
CA LEU A 87 -17.48 -28.86 37.60
C LEU A 87 -17.57 -28.55 39.11
N ALA A 88 -16.91 -27.48 39.57
CA ALA A 88 -16.95 -27.06 40.97
C ALA A 88 -18.37 -26.64 41.40
N ALA A 89 -19.12 -25.96 40.51
CA ALA A 89 -20.50 -25.55 40.77
C ALA A 89 -21.45 -26.75 40.93
N ILE A 90 -21.20 -27.86 40.22
CA ILE A 90 -22.02 -29.07 40.28
C ILE A 90 -21.74 -29.87 41.56
N GLN A 91 -20.48 -29.92 42.02
CA GLN A 91 -20.07 -30.76 43.15
C GLN A 91 -20.09 -30.05 44.52
N HIS A 92 -20.41 -28.74 44.57
CA HIS A 92 -20.37 -27.94 45.81
C HIS A 92 -19.04 -28.02 46.59
N SER A 93 -17.94 -28.33 45.91
CA SER A 93 -16.63 -28.49 46.55
C SER A 93 -15.87 -27.17 46.58
N PHE A 94 -15.74 -26.60 47.78
CA PHE A 94 -15.09 -25.30 47.99
C PHE A 94 -13.60 -25.31 47.62
N SER A 95 -12.91 -26.44 47.80
CA SER A 95 -11.49 -26.58 47.48
C SER A 95 -11.23 -26.51 45.96
N ILE A 96 -12.10 -27.11 45.16
CA ILE A 96 -11.99 -27.09 43.69
C ILE A 96 -12.28 -25.67 43.16
N ALA A 97 -13.27 -24.98 43.74
CA ALA A 97 -13.58 -23.59 43.39
C ALA A 97 -12.42 -22.63 43.70
N MET A 98 -11.75 -22.81 44.84
CA MET A 98 -10.60 -21.97 45.21
C MET A 98 -9.41 -22.17 44.26
N LEU A 99 -9.14 -23.42 43.85
CA LEU A 99 -8.03 -23.74 42.95
C LEU A 99 -8.28 -23.20 41.52
N ALA A 100 -9.53 -23.29 41.05
CA ALA A 100 -9.93 -22.76 39.75
C ALA A 100 -9.86 -21.22 39.69
N SER A 101 -10.29 -20.53 40.76
CA SER A 101 -10.19 -19.05 40.83
C SER A 101 -8.75 -18.55 40.88
N LEU A 102 -7.86 -19.26 41.59
CA LEU A 102 -6.42 -18.92 41.62
C LEU A 102 -5.78 -19.07 40.24
N GLY A 103 -6.12 -20.14 39.51
CA GLY A 103 -5.66 -20.35 38.13
C GLY A 103 -6.10 -19.24 37.18
N LEU A 104 -7.35 -18.79 37.30
CA LEU A 104 -7.90 -17.68 36.50
C LEU A 104 -7.16 -16.37 36.79
N LEU A 105 -6.86 -16.09 38.07
CA LEU A 105 -6.14 -14.89 38.49
C LEU A 105 -4.71 -14.87 37.96
N ILE A 106 -3.99 -16.00 38.04
CA ILE A 106 -2.64 -16.14 37.46
C ILE A 106 -2.69 -15.92 35.95
N CYS A 107 -3.68 -16.48 35.26
CA CYS A 107 -3.85 -16.31 33.81
C CYS A 107 -4.13 -14.85 33.43
N LEU A 108 -4.98 -14.14 34.18
CA LEU A 108 -5.25 -12.72 33.96
C LEU A 108 -4.01 -11.84 34.21
N ILE A 109 -3.23 -12.13 35.26
CA ILE A 109 -1.97 -11.43 35.53
C ILE A 109 -0.98 -11.66 34.38
N TRP A 110 -0.81 -12.90 33.93
CA TRP A 110 0.08 -13.25 32.82
C TRP A 110 -0.37 -12.59 31.51
N MET A 111 -1.68 -12.54 31.25
CA MET A 111 -2.26 -11.86 30.09
C MET A 111 -2.05 -10.34 30.15
N GLY A 112 -2.12 -9.73 31.34
CA GLY A 112 -1.80 -8.32 31.57
C GLY A 112 -0.34 -8.00 31.30
N ILE A 113 0.58 -8.81 31.83
CA ILE A 113 2.03 -8.67 31.61
C ILE A 113 2.39 -8.93 30.13
N ALA A 114 1.78 -9.93 29.51
CA ALA A 114 1.97 -10.23 28.09
C ALA A 114 1.46 -9.07 27.21
N ARG A 115 0.29 -8.48 27.50
CA ARG A 115 -0.22 -7.30 26.80
C ARG A 115 0.67 -6.08 26.99
N ALA A 116 1.17 -5.85 28.20
CA ALA A 116 2.10 -4.76 28.49
C ALA A 116 3.40 -4.92 27.69
N ARG A 117 3.99 -6.13 27.68
CA ARG A 117 5.17 -6.46 26.86
C ARG A 117 4.90 -6.33 25.36
N HIS A 118 3.71 -6.70 24.89
CA HIS A 118 3.35 -6.55 23.47
C HIS A 118 3.23 -5.07 23.06
N ARG A 119 2.75 -4.20 23.95
CA ARG A 119 2.74 -2.75 23.74
C ARG A 119 4.15 -2.18 23.71
N SER A 120 5.04 -2.63 24.60
CA SER A 120 6.46 -2.24 24.60
C SER A 120 7.21 -2.74 23.36
N ALA A 121 6.89 -3.94 22.85
CA ALA A 121 7.48 -4.48 21.62
C ALA A 121 7.08 -3.69 20.37
N LEU A 122 5.83 -3.21 20.29
CA LEU A 122 5.39 -2.30 19.22
C LEU A 122 6.13 -0.96 19.25
N GLN A 123 6.47 -0.46 20.44
CA GLN A 123 7.28 0.75 20.60
C GLN A 123 8.77 0.54 20.29
N TYR A 124 9.31 -0.67 20.50
CA TYR A 124 10.70 -0.98 20.19
C TYR A 124 10.94 -1.25 18.69
N VAL A 125 9.97 -1.86 17.99
CA VAL A 125 9.99 -2.03 16.53
C VAL A 125 9.83 -0.70 15.80
N ALA A 126 9.15 0.28 16.39
CA ALA A 126 9.08 1.64 15.83
C ALA A 126 10.42 2.40 15.89
N ASN A 127 11.36 1.97 16.74
CA ASN A 127 12.65 2.63 16.97
C ASN A 127 13.86 1.80 16.51
N SER A 128 13.67 0.61 15.93
CA SER A 128 14.79 -0.18 15.42
C SER A 128 15.25 0.35 14.05
N THR A 129 16.31 1.15 14.09
CA THR A 129 17.17 1.55 12.97
C THR A 129 17.79 0.37 12.17
N PHE A 130 17.50 -0.88 12.55
CA PHE A 130 17.84 -2.10 11.79
C PHE A 130 16.76 -2.52 10.78
N ALA A 131 15.61 -1.83 10.72
CA ALA A 131 14.59 -2.10 9.69
C ALA A 131 15.01 -1.64 8.29
N ASP A 132 16.01 -0.74 8.18
CA ASP A 132 16.54 -0.26 6.90
C ASP A 132 17.24 -1.34 6.08
N GLU A 133 17.79 -2.38 6.73
CA GLU A 133 18.49 -3.47 6.04
C GLU A 133 17.54 -4.53 5.46
N ALA A 134 16.26 -4.54 5.90
CA ALA A 134 15.29 -5.57 5.57
C ALA A 134 14.36 -5.21 4.39
N MET A 135 14.38 -3.96 3.90
CA MET A 135 13.59 -3.60 2.72
C MET A 135 14.35 -3.91 1.44
N PHE A 136 13.76 -4.78 0.62
CA PHE A 136 14.29 -5.15 -0.70
C PHE A 136 14.43 -3.95 -1.64
N PHE A 137 13.52 -2.98 -1.50
CA PHE A 137 13.54 -1.72 -2.21
C PHE A 137 13.97 -0.59 -1.28
N ASP A 138 14.83 0.27 -1.78
CA ASP A 138 15.22 1.50 -1.09
C ASP A 138 14.00 2.43 -0.92
N GLU A 139 13.83 3.00 0.27
CA GLU A 139 12.73 3.91 0.59
C GLU A 139 12.74 5.14 -0.34
N LEU A 140 13.92 5.66 -0.66
CA LEU A 140 14.04 6.81 -1.58
C LEU A 140 13.53 6.47 -2.98
N SER A 141 13.77 5.24 -3.45
CA SER A 141 13.32 4.76 -4.75
C SER A 141 11.79 4.64 -4.80
N LEU A 142 11.18 4.14 -3.73
CA LEU A 142 9.72 4.05 -3.61
C LEU A 142 9.06 5.44 -3.57
N LEU A 143 9.64 6.37 -2.80
CA LEU A 143 9.15 7.75 -2.69
C LEU A 143 9.25 8.50 -4.02
N ALA A 144 10.33 8.30 -4.79
CA ALA A 144 10.50 8.91 -6.10
C ALA A 144 9.35 8.50 -7.05
N PHE A 145 9.07 7.20 -7.14
CA PHE A 145 7.96 6.69 -7.94
C PHE A 145 6.60 7.22 -7.48
N ASP A 146 6.31 7.15 -6.17
CA ASP A 146 5.03 7.61 -5.61
C ASP A 146 4.78 9.11 -5.87
N LYS A 147 5.82 9.94 -5.77
CA LYS A 147 5.77 11.38 -6.06
C LYS A 147 5.40 11.66 -7.51
N VAL A 148 5.94 10.88 -8.46
CA VAL A 148 5.63 11.08 -9.89
C VAL A 148 4.21 10.62 -10.22
N ILE A 149 3.73 9.54 -9.62
CA ILE A 149 2.32 9.11 -9.73
C ILE A 149 1.38 10.20 -9.18
N GLU A 150 1.76 10.84 -8.07
CA GLU A 150 1.00 11.97 -7.52
C GLU A 150 0.96 13.14 -8.52
N LYS A 151 2.10 13.57 -9.08
CA LYS A 151 2.14 14.62 -10.12
C LYS A 151 1.26 14.28 -11.33
N LEU A 152 1.29 13.04 -11.79
CA LEU A 152 0.51 12.56 -12.93
C LEU A 152 -1.00 12.63 -12.63
N SER A 153 -1.42 12.30 -11.41
CA SER A 153 -2.81 12.44 -10.99
C SER A 153 -3.30 13.90 -10.99
N LEU A 154 -2.41 14.86 -10.72
CA LEU A 154 -2.72 16.29 -10.75
C LEU A 154 -2.82 16.83 -12.17
N ALA A 155 -1.95 16.37 -13.06
CA ALA A 155 -2.00 16.72 -14.48
C ALA A 155 -3.35 16.33 -15.09
N GLN A 156 -3.86 15.13 -14.76
CA GLN A 156 -5.14 14.64 -15.27
C GLN A 156 -6.35 15.49 -14.87
N CYS A 157 -6.36 16.07 -13.66
CA CYS A 157 -7.49 16.89 -13.21
C CYS A 157 -7.60 18.21 -13.98
N ASN A 158 -6.47 18.83 -14.31
CA ASN A 158 -6.47 20.11 -15.03
C ASN A 158 -7.03 19.96 -16.46
N ASP A 159 -6.87 18.78 -17.07
CA ASP A 159 -7.37 18.49 -18.41
C ASP A 159 -8.87 18.19 -18.44
N HIS A 160 -9.43 17.65 -17.35
CA HIS A 160 -10.84 17.23 -17.29
C HIS A 160 -11.84 18.40 -17.27
N ASP A 161 -11.41 19.59 -16.82
CA ASP A 161 -12.22 20.82 -16.82
C ASP A 161 -12.34 21.46 -18.21
N GLN A 162 -11.47 21.08 -19.18
CA GLN A 162 -11.46 21.66 -20.53
C GLN A 162 -12.19 20.80 -21.59
N ILE A 163 -12.58 19.56 -21.27
CA ILE A 163 -12.95 18.57 -22.30
C ILE A 163 -14.33 17.95 -22.00
N ALA A 164 -15.37 18.75 -22.14
CA ALA A 164 -16.75 18.25 -22.16
C ALA A 164 -17.18 17.72 -23.55
N GLN A 165 -16.34 17.83 -24.60
CA GLN A 165 -16.78 17.60 -26.00
C GLN A 165 -15.88 16.70 -26.87
N SER A 166 -14.73 16.22 -26.38
CA SER A 166 -13.81 15.30 -27.13
C SER A 166 -13.38 14.07 -26.32
N SER A 167 -14.22 13.65 -25.37
CA SER A 167 -13.85 12.91 -24.16
C SER A 167 -13.69 11.39 -24.27
N SER A 168 -14.07 10.75 -25.38
CA SER A 168 -13.99 9.27 -25.50
C SER A 168 -12.55 8.77 -25.69
N GLN A 169 -11.87 9.23 -26.74
CA GLN A 169 -10.54 8.72 -27.10
C GLN A 169 -9.45 9.11 -26.09
N LEU A 170 -9.57 10.30 -25.48
CA LEU A 170 -8.65 10.76 -24.45
C LEU A 170 -8.84 9.99 -23.13
N GLY A 171 -10.09 9.67 -22.78
CA GLY A 171 -10.42 8.87 -21.61
C GLY A 171 -9.91 7.44 -21.71
N GLU A 172 -10.04 6.82 -22.89
CA GLU A 172 -9.51 5.48 -23.17
C GLU A 172 -7.98 5.44 -23.05
N SER A 173 -7.28 6.43 -23.62
CA SER A 173 -5.81 6.51 -23.60
C SER A 173 -5.24 6.69 -22.18
N PHE A 174 -5.93 7.46 -21.33
CA PHE A 174 -5.52 7.57 -19.93
C PHE A 174 -5.85 6.30 -19.13
N ALA A 175 -6.96 5.63 -19.44
CA ALA A 175 -7.33 4.37 -18.80
C ALA A 175 -6.28 3.27 -19.08
N THR A 176 -5.74 3.21 -20.30
CA THR A 176 -4.65 2.28 -20.64
C THR A 176 -3.34 2.61 -19.93
N LEU A 177 -2.96 3.89 -19.84
CA LEU A 177 -1.80 4.32 -19.05
C LEU A 177 -1.95 3.93 -17.58
N LYS A 178 -3.13 4.19 -17.01
CA LYS A 178 -3.44 3.82 -15.62
C LYS A 178 -3.35 2.31 -15.41
N SER A 179 -3.92 1.51 -16.32
CA SER A 179 -3.91 0.05 -16.17
C SER A 179 -2.48 -0.51 -16.22
N GLN A 180 -1.62 0.00 -17.11
CA GLN A 180 -0.21 -0.39 -17.19
C GLN A 180 0.56 -0.03 -15.91
N LEU A 181 0.38 1.19 -15.38
CA LEU A 181 1.05 1.59 -14.14
C LEU A 181 0.60 0.76 -12.92
N LEU A 182 -0.68 0.38 -12.87
CA LEU A 182 -1.19 -0.52 -11.83
C LEU A 182 -0.62 -1.93 -11.99
N ALA A 183 -0.45 -2.43 -13.22
CA ALA A 183 0.18 -3.72 -13.48
C ALA A 183 1.65 -3.74 -13.02
N ILE A 184 2.41 -2.69 -13.35
CA ILE A 184 3.81 -2.53 -12.89
C ILE A 184 3.88 -2.49 -11.35
N LYS A 185 2.99 -1.72 -10.69
CA LYS A 185 2.90 -1.72 -9.22
C LYS A 185 2.66 -3.13 -8.66
N ALA A 186 1.72 -3.86 -9.24
CA ALA A 186 1.40 -5.22 -8.80
C ALA A 186 2.60 -6.16 -8.96
N GLN A 187 3.39 -6.04 -10.03
CA GLN A 187 4.60 -6.82 -10.23
C GLN A 187 5.67 -6.54 -9.14
N PHE A 188 5.92 -5.27 -8.79
CA PHE A 188 6.85 -4.94 -7.71
C PHE A 188 6.41 -5.51 -6.36
N ILE A 189 5.11 -5.46 -6.07
CA ILE A 189 4.54 -6.07 -4.86
C ILE A 189 4.76 -7.58 -4.86
N GLN A 190 4.50 -8.24 -5.99
CA GLN A 190 4.72 -9.68 -6.12
C GLN A 190 6.19 -10.06 -5.95
N ILE A 191 7.12 -9.30 -6.54
CA ILE A 191 8.57 -9.54 -6.37
C ILE A 191 8.98 -9.36 -4.91
N HIS A 192 8.45 -8.34 -4.24
CA HIS A 192 8.67 -8.16 -2.81
C HIS A 192 8.18 -9.37 -2.00
N GLU A 193 7.01 -9.92 -2.32
CA GLU A 193 6.50 -11.11 -1.65
C GLU A 193 7.39 -12.34 -1.84
N LEU A 194 7.82 -12.59 -3.09
CA LEU A 194 8.70 -13.71 -3.43
C LEU A 194 10.03 -13.62 -2.67
N THR A 195 10.58 -12.41 -2.53
CA THR A 195 11.83 -12.19 -1.80
C THR A 195 11.64 -12.36 -0.29
N GLN A 196 10.53 -11.90 0.29
CA GLN A 196 10.23 -12.06 1.72
C GLN A 196 9.95 -13.51 2.13
N GLN A 197 9.36 -14.33 1.24
CA GLN A 197 9.14 -15.76 1.51
C GLN A 197 10.45 -16.56 1.56
N SER A 198 11.51 -16.02 0.96
CA SER A 198 12.76 -16.74 0.67
C SER A 198 13.86 -16.50 1.72
N ASN A 199 13.44 -16.26 2.97
CA ASN A 199 14.15 -15.73 4.15
C ASN A 199 15.53 -16.32 4.55
N SER A 200 16.16 -17.21 3.78
CA SER A 200 17.43 -17.82 4.22
C SER A 200 18.47 -18.12 3.14
N GLN A 201 18.17 -18.10 1.84
CA GLN A 201 19.18 -18.60 0.89
C GLN A 201 19.01 -18.23 -0.58
N MET A 202 18.03 -17.38 -0.91
CA MET A 202 17.85 -16.93 -2.28
C MET A 202 18.67 -15.65 -2.47
N ASP A 203 19.96 -15.81 -2.72
CA ASP A 203 20.78 -14.71 -3.26
C ASP A 203 20.21 -14.37 -4.63
N LEU A 204 19.34 -13.36 -4.66
CA LEU A 204 19.00 -12.69 -5.90
C LEU A 204 20.31 -12.12 -6.46
N PRO A 205 20.61 -12.31 -7.76
CA PRO A 205 21.72 -11.62 -8.40
C PRO A 205 21.68 -10.14 -8.04
N ILE A 206 22.80 -9.61 -7.55
CA ILE A 206 22.92 -8.19 -7.14
C ILE A 206 22.44 -7.28 -8.27
N ASP A 207 22.70 -7.68 -9.51
CA ASP A 207 22.29 -6.99 -10.74
C ASP A 207 20.76 -6.88 -10.87
N ASP A 208 20.00 -7.91 -10.49
CA ASP A 208 18.53 -7.88 -10.53
C ASP A 208 17.97 -6.93 -9.47
N LYS A 209 18.53 -6.97 -8.25
CA LYS A 209 18.14 -6.04 -7.18
C LYS A 209 18.45 -4.59 -7.58
N PHE A 210 19.64 -4.36 -8.13
CA PHE A 210 20.06 -3.05 -8.59
C PHE A 210 19.16 -2.53 -9.71
N TYR A 211 18.90 -3.35 -10.73
CA TYR A 211 18.03 -2.99 -11.85
C TYR A 211 16.63 -2.62 -11.38
N LEU A 212 16.00 -3.43 -10.52
CA LEU A 212 14.66 -3.17 -10.02
C LEU A 212 14.59 -1.88 -9.17
N ASN A 213 15.64 -1.57 -8.39
CA ASN A 213 15.72 -0.31 -7.68
C ASN A 213 15.88 0.88 -8.64
N GLU A 214 16.74 0.77 -9.66
CA GLU A 214 16.89 1.82 -10.67
C GLU A 214 15.62 2.03 -11.52
N CYS A 215 14.81 0.99 -11.75
CA CYS A 215 13.49 1.14 -12.34
C CYS A 215 12.59 2.08 -11.51
N LEU A 216 12.54 1.88 -10.19
CA LEU A 216 11.71 2.69 -9.28
C LEU A 216 12.30 4.08 -9.05
N ARG A 217 13.63 4.17 -8.98
CA ARG A 217 14.35 5.40 -8.68
C ARG A 217 14.43 6.35 -9.87
N ARG A 218 14.65 5.81 -11.07
CA ARG A 218 15.07 6.57 -12.24
C ARG A 218 14.25 6.25 -13.48
N TYR A 219 14.19 5.01 -13.95
CA TYR A 219 13.62 4.74 -15.28
C TYR A 219 12.13 5.06 -15.36
N LEU A 220 11.32 4.61 -14.39
CA LEU A 220 9.89 4.93 -14.35
C LEU A 220 9.64 6.42 -14.05
N PRO A 221 10.26 7.03 -13.02
CA PRO A 221 10.15 8.47 -12.79
C PRO A 221 10.52 9.32 -14.00
N ASP A 222 11.68 9.08 -14.63
CA ASP A 222 12.19 9.88 -15.74
C ASP A 222 11.27 9.78 -16.97
N SER A 223 10.78 8.58 -17.31
CA SER A 223 9.81 8.39 -18.40
C SER A 223 8.51 9.17 -18.17
N LEU A 224 7.96 9.07 -16.96
CA LEU A 224 6.72 9.77 -16.61
C LEU A 224 6.93 11.29 -16.52
N GLU A 225 8.05 11.75 -15.98
CA GLU A 225 8.37 13.18 -15.92
C GLU A 225 8.60 13.76 -17.33
N SER A 226 9.27 13.03 -18.22
CA SER A 226 9.45 13.43 -19.61
C SER A 226 8.11 13.58 -20.34
N TYR A 227 7.16 12.66 -20.10
CA TYR A 227 5.80 12.79 -20.60
C TYR A 227 5.08 14.03 -20.02
N LEU A 228 5.24 14.30 -18.72
CA LEU A 228 4.62 15.46 -18.06
C LEU A 228 5.23 16.80 -18.51
N GLN A 229 6.47 16.83 -19.00
CA GLN A 229 7.08 18.04 -19.57
C GLN A 229 6.44 18.46 -20.90
N VAL A 230 5.87 17.52 -21.64
CA VAL A 230 5.11 17.83 -22.87
C VAL A 230 3.85 18.61 -22.48
N PRO A 231 3.52 19.74 -23.15
CA PRO A 231 2.28 20.48 -22.91
C PRO A 231 1.03 19.60 -23.10
N ALA A 232 0.06 19.73 -22.19
CA ALA A 232 -1.07 18.80 -22.08
C ALA A 232 -1.95 18.74 -23.34
N ASP A 233 -2.11 19.88 -24.01
CA ASP A 233 -2.86 20.06 -25.25
C ASP A 233 -2.30 19.25 -26.44
N ILE A 234 -0.99 18.97 -26.42
CA ILE A 234 -0.32 18.26 -27.52
C ILE A 234 0.09 16.82 -27.20
N ARG A 235 0.03 16.37 -25.93
CA ARG A 235 0.49 15.03 -25.50
C ARG A 235 -0.12 13.88 -26.30
N ASN A 236 -1.40 14.00 -26.61
CA ASN A 236 -2.22 12.92 -27.18
C ASN A 236 -2.66 13.21 -28.62
N THR A 237 -2.31 14.37 -29.15
CA THR A 237 -2.78 14.85 -30.47
C THR A 237 -1.62 15.03 -31.45
N LYS A 238 -0.47 15.52 -30.96
CA LYS A 238 0.68 15.79 -31.83
C LYS A 238 1.53 14.55 -31.98
N VAL A 239 1.68 14.13 -33.23
CA VAL A 239 2.64 13.10 -33.63
C VAL A 239 4.05 13.68 -33.51
N ILE A 240 4.92 12.96 -32.80
CA ILE A 240 6.31 13.35 -32.57
C ILE A 240 7.21 12.60 -33.56
N GLU A 241 7.23 11.27 -33.47
CA GLU A 241 8.14 10.43 -34.25
C GLU A 241 7.44 9.13 -34.67
N ASN A 242 7.71 8.66 -35.89
CA ASN A 242 7.20 7.38 -36.41
C ASN A 242 5.67 7.21 -36.32
N GLY A 243 4.91 8.30 -36.45
CA GLY A 243 3.45 8.27 -36.34
C GLY A 243 2.92 8.21 -34.90
N LYS A 244 3.79 8.27 -33.88
CA LYS A 244 3.43 8.09 -32.46
C LYS A 244 3.29 9.42 -31.73
N THR A 245 2.31 9.48 -30.83
CA THR A 245 2.13 10.59 -29.88
C THR A 245 3.05 10.45 -28.67
N ALA A 246 3.12 11.48 -27.81
CA ALA A 246 3.90 11.39 -26.57
C ALA A 246 3.39 10.27 -25.65
N LEU A 247 2.07 10.08 -25.61
CA LEU A 247 1.44 9.00 -24.84
C LEU A 247 1.78 7.62 -25.42
N ASP A 248 1.75 7.46 -26.75
CA ASP A 248 2.11 6.18 -27.38
C ASP A 248 3.57 5.80 -27.08
N LEU A 249 4.47 6.78 -27.11
CA LEU A 249 5.88 6.58 -26.76
C LEU A 249 6.02 6.19 -25.28
N LEU A 250 5.30 6.85 -24.37
CA LEU A 250 5.30 6.50 -22.96
C LEU A 250 4.77 5.07 -22.74
N LEU A 251 3.63 4.71 -23.33
CA LEU A 251 3.06 3.36 -23.21
C LEU A 251 4.03 2.30 -23.73
N GLN A 252 4.73 2.58 -24.83
CA GLN A 252 5.76 1.68 -25.35
C GLN A 252 6.93 1.53 -24.36
N GLN A 253 7.42 2.62 -23.78
CA GLN A 253 8.49 2.58 -22.77
C GLN A 253 8.06 1.80 -21.52
N LEU A 254 6.85 2.05 -21.02
CA LEU A 254 6.30 1.33 -19.87
C LEU A 254 6.13 -0.16 -20.16
N HIS A 255 5.70 -0.52 -21.36
CA HIS A 255 5.58 -1.92 -21.77
C HIS A 255 6.94 -2.63 -21.80
N LEU A 256 7.98 -1.99 -22.33
CA LEU A 256 9.34 -2.54 -22.33
C LEU A 256 9.86 -2.74 -20.91
N LEU A 257 9.68 -1.75 -20.03
CA LEU A 257 10.07 -1.87 -18.62
C LEU A 257 9.29 -3.00 -17.92
N GLN A 258 7.99 -3.10 -18.18
CA GLN A 258 7.14 -4.15 -17.61
C GLN A 258 7.61 -5.54 -18.03
N MET A 259 7.93 -5.74 -19.32
CA MET A 259 8.45 -7.01 -19.82
C MET A 259 9.76 -7.42 -19.14
N GLU A 260 10.68 -6.47 -18.95
CA GLU A 260 11.96 -6.75 -18.30
C GLU A 260 11.81 -7.06 -16.80
N ILE A 261 10.91 -6.34 -16.11
CA ILE A 261 10.54 -6.62 -14.71
C ILE A 261 9.94 -8.03 -14.59
N GLU A 262 9.03 -8.38 -15.50
CA GLU A 262 8.40 -9.71 -15.53
C GLU A 262 9.40 -10.82 -15.84
N HIS A 263 10.33 -10.59 -16.77
CA HIS A 263 11.39 -11.54 -17.08
C HIS A 263 12.22 -11.85 -15.82
N ARG A 264 12.61 -10.84 -15.06
CA ARG A 264 13.38 -11.01 -13.82
C ARG A 264 12.56 -11.67 -12.72
N ALA A 265 11.28 -11.32 -12.59
CA ALA A 265 10.37 -12.00 -11.68
C ALA A 265 10.24 -13.50 -12.00
N GLU A 266 10.26 -13.87 -13.27
CA GLU A 266 10.21 -15.27 -13.70
C GLU A 266 11.52 -16.00 -13.39
N GLN A 267 12.68 -15.36 -13.59
CA GLN A 267 13.97 -15.94 -13.19
C GLN A 267 14.03 -16.17 -11.67
N LEU A 268 13.50 -15.24 -10.88
CA LEU A 268 13.34 -15.39 -9.44
C LEU A 268 12.55 -16.65 -9.07
N ARG A 269 11.39 -16.87 -9.70
CA ARG A 269 10.56 -18.07 -9.47
C ARG A 269 11.29 -19.35 -9.86
N LYS A 270 12.02 -19.35 -10.99
CA LYS A 270 12.82 -20.49 -11.44
C LYS A 270 13.94 -20.82 -10.46
N ASN A 271 14.64 -19.80 -9.96
CA ASN A 271 15.68 -19.98 -8.95
C ASN A 271 15.12 -20.56 -7.65
N ALA A 272 13.93 -20.10 -7.24
CA ALA A 272 13.22 -20.65 -6.09
C ALA A 272 12.90 -22.15 -6.26
N ALA A 273 12.33 -22.52 -7.41
CA ALA A 273 12.03 -23.91 -7.72
C ALA A 273 13.30 -24.78 -7.79
N ALA A 274 14.38 -24.26 -8.37
CA ALA A 274 15.65 -24.96 -8.46
C ALA A 274 16.25 -25.26 -7.08
N HIS A 275 16.12 -24.34 -6.12
CA HIS A 275 16.56 -24.56 -4.75
C HIS A 275 15.79 -25.71 -4.09
N LEU A 276 14.47 -25.73 -4.22
CA LEU A 276 13.62 -26.82 -3.69
C LEU A 276 14.01 -28.18 -4.27
N LEU A 277 14.27 -28.25 -5.59
CA LEU A 277 14.74 -29.47 -6.24
C LEU A 277 16.11 -29.95 -5.73
N ARG A 278 17.05 -29.03 -5.47
CA ARG A 278 18.36 -29.39 -4.87
C ARG A 278 18.19 -29.97 -3.47
N GLN A 279 17.32 -29.36 -2.66
CA GLN A 279 17.04 -29.83 -1.31
C GLN A 279 16.39 -31.23 -1.33
N GLN A 280 15.45 -31.48 -2.24
CA GLN A 280 14.87 -32.81 -2.43
C GLN A 280 15.95 -33.85 -2.77
N ARG A 281 16.80 -33.57 -3.77
CA ARG A 281 17.89 -34.48 -4.17
C ARG A 281 18.86 -34.78 -3.04
N PHE A 282 19.16 -33.77 -2.21
CA PHE A 282 19.99 -33.95 -1.02
C PHE A 282 19.35 -34.90 0.00
N LEU A 283 18.06 -34.74 0.29
CA LEU A 283 17.33 -35.62 1.21
C LEU A 283 17.26 -37.07 0.68
N GLU A 284 17.04 -37.24 -0.61
CA GLU A 284 17.04 -38.56 -1.27
C GLU A 284 18.42 -39.24 -1.21
N ALA A 285 19.50 -38.48 -1.36
CA ALA A 285 20.87 -39.00 -1.22
C ALA A 285 21.15 -39.45 0.22
N LYS A 286 20.78 -38.63 1.21
CA LYS A 286 20.98 -38.93 2.64
C LYS A 286 20.17 -40.14 3.12
N SER A 287 18.95 -40.30 2.60
CA SER A 287 18.10 -41.47 2.88
C SER A 287 18.74 -42.76 2.38
N ARG A 288 19.26 -42.76 1.15
CA ARG A 288 19.95 -43.92 0.55
C ARG A 288 21.22 -44.31 1.32
N GLU A 289 22.02 -43.34 1.74
CA GLU A 289 23.22 -43.58 2.54
C GLU A 289 22.88 -44.28 3.87
N SER A 290 21.81 -43.84 4.54
CA SER A 290 21.37 -44.41 5.82
C SER A 290 20.87 -45.85 5.70
N GLN A 291 20.31 -46.25 4.55
CA GLN A 291 19.85 -47.62 4.29
C GLN A 291 20.99 -48.60 4.00
N THR A 292 22.15 -48.11 3.56
CA THR A 292 23.29 -48.96 3.17
C THR A 292 24.14 -49.38 4.40
N ILE A 293 23.91 -48.77 5.56
CA ILE A 293 24.67 -48.99 6.81
C ILE A 293 23.93 -49.96 7.76
N GLN A 294 22.74 -50.46 7.38
CA GLN A 294 21.98 -51.50 8.09
C GLN A 294 22.18 -52.87 7.45
#